data_AF-A0A821SLC7-F1
#
_entry.id   AF-A0A821SLC7-F1
#
_cell.length_a   1.000
_cell.length_b   1.000
_cell.length_c   1.000
_cell.angle_alpha   90.00
_cell.angle_beta   90.00
_cell.angle_gamma   90.00
#
_symmetry.space_group_name_H-M   'P 1'
#
loop_
_entity.id
_entity.type
_entity.pdbx_description
1 polymer ?
#
loop_
_entity_poly.entity_id
_entity_poly.type
_entity_poly.pdbx_seq_one_letter_code
_entity_poly.pdbx_strand_id
1 'polypeptide(L)'
;GYPKFEGGEDTSNVLPTSADLFVYFRNCLVQCSKLSTGQPLLLLVQTFQKYLREYANRVLTANLPKTNTTASSLVGTATIFIQNLPNIPSMLKEGETIAKLNEAEICRSCSVLCTAEYCVETIQQLEDKMKEKITKSLVDKISFESERNIFKVIIAESIQILIQDLENACEPALTAMTKVSFSYMKENFMSNYV
;
A
#
# COMPACT_ATOMS: atom_id res chain seq x y z
N GLY A 1 11.12 -17.43 -23.21
CA GLY A 1 11.38 -17.80 -21.81
C GLY A 1 10.73 -16.75 -20.95
N TYR A 2 9.83 -17.16 -20.05
CA TYR A 2 9.22 -16.26 -19.09
C TYR A 2 10.28 -15.82 -18.06
N PRO A 3 10.27 -14.58 -17.57
CA PRO A 3 11.14 -14.18 -16.48
C PRO A 3 10.71 -14.97 -15.24
N LYS A 4 11.65 -15.75 -14.71
CA LYS A 4 11.49 -16.44 -13.43
C LYS A 4 11.53 -15.38 -12.34
N PHE A 5 10.43 -15.24 -11.59
CA PHE A 5 10.48 -14.65 -10.26
C PHE A 5 11.17 -15.65 -9.33
N GLU A 6 12.50 -15.65 -9.34
CA GLU A 6 13.28 -16.18 -8.22
C GLU A 6 13.41 -15.06 -7.19
N GLY A 7 12.36 -14.88 -6.39
CA GLY A 7 12.41 -14.15 -5.14
C GLY A 7 12.64 -15.16 -4.03
N GLY A 8 13.90 -15.36 -3.65
CA GLY A 8 14.29 -16.25 -2.57
C GLY A 8 13.79 -15.78 -1.20
N GLU A 9 13.47 -16.78 -0.39
CA GLU A 9 13.40 -16.80 1.07
C GLU A 9 12.36 -15.90 1.75
N ASP A 10 11.57 -16.56 2.60
CA ASP A 10 10.49 -16.08 3.47
C ASP A 10 10.97 -15.10 4.56
N THR A 11 11.78 -14.11 4.21
CA THR A 11 11.97 -12.92 5.03
C THR A 11 10.93 -11.92 4.59
N SER A 12 9.79 -11.95 5.28
CA SER A 12 8.89 -10.82 5.45
C SER A 12 9.71 -9.52 5.38
N ASN A 13 9.58 -8.77 4.29
CA ASN A 13 10.38 -7.57 4.01
C ASN A 13 9.87 -6.40 4.87
N VAL A 14 9.80 -6.65 6.17
CA VAL A 14 9.35 -5.76 7.22
C VAL A 14 10.45 -4.76 7.45
N LEU A 15 10.12 -3.47 7.40
CA LEU A 15 11.10 -2.42 7.65
C LEU A 15 11.71 -2.64 9.04
N PRO A 16 13.05 -2.72 9.16
CA PRO A 16 13.73 -3.01 10.43
C PRO A 16 13.37 -1.99 11.52
N THR A 17 13.02 -0.77 11.12
CA THR A 17 12.56 0.31 12.01
C THR A 17 11.29 -0.05 12.80
N SER A 18 10.42 -0.90 12.26
CA SER A 18 9.23 -1.38 12.97
C SER A 18 9.59 -2.37 14.08
N ALA A 19 10.54 -3.27 13.82
CA ALA A 19 10.99 -4.27 14.80
C ALA A 19 11.62 -3.58 16.02
N ASP A 20 12.51 -2.62 15.78
CA ASP A 20 13.16 -1.84 16.85
C ASP A 20 12.13 -1.06 17.70
N LEU A 21 11.12 -0.47 17.06
CA LEU A 21 10.03 0.24 17.74
C LEU A 21 9.29 -0.69 18.73
N PHE A 22 8.91 -1.88 18.29
CA PHE A 22 8.19 -2.82 19.15
C PHE A 22 9.07 -3.44 20.23
N VAL A 23 10.37 -3.65 19.96
CA VAL A 23 11.35 -4.03 21.00
C VAL A 23 11.41 -2.94 22.07
N TYR A 24 11.49 -1.68 21.69
CA TYR A 24 11.47 -0.55 22.62
C TYR A 24 10.18 -0.49 23.45
N PHE A 25 9.01 -0.64 22.81
CA PHE A 25 7.72 -0.67 23.53
C PHE A 25 7.65 -1.81 24.55
N ARG A 26 8.09 -3.01 24.18
CA ARG A 26 8.14 -4.17 25.08
C ARG A 26 9.05 -3.90 26.27
N ASN A 27 10.22 -3.30 26.05
CA ASN A 27 11.13 -2.92 27.12
C ASN A 27 10.51 -1.89 28.07
N CYS A 28 9.91 -0.82 27.54
CA CYS A 28 9.22 0.18 28.36
C CYS A 28 8.07 -0.41 29.18
N LEU A 29 7.28 -1.31 28.58
CA LEU A 29 6.21 -2.02 29.27
C LEU A 29 6.76 -2.86 30.44
N VAL A 30 7.81 -3.64 30.21
CA VAL A 30 8.43 -4.46 31.25
C VAL A 30 8.92 -3.59 32.40
N GLN A 31 9.62 -2.48 32.11
CA GLN A 31 10.14 -1.59 33.16
C GLN A 31 9.02 -0.87 33.93
N CYS A 32 8.02 -0.32 33.23
CA CYS A 32 6.88 0.33 33.91
C CYS A 32 6.11 -0.67 34.78
N SER A 33 5.86 -1.89 34.29
CA SER A 33 5.10 -2.89 35.04
C SER A 33 5.77 -3.33 36.35
N LYS A 34 7.09 -3.21 36.47
CA LYS A 34 7.83 -3.48 37.72
C LYS A 34 7.64 -2.40 38.78
N LEU A 35 7.38 -1.17 38.35
CA LEU A 35 7.29 0.01 39.21
C LEU A 35 5.82 0.37 39.53
N SER A 36 4.92 0.14 38.58
CA SER A 36 3.50 0.48 38.70
C SER A 36 2.63 -0.28 37.70
N THR A 37 1.47 -0.73 38.17
CA THR A 37 0.42 -1.39 37.37
C THR A 37 -0.89 -0.60 37.33
N GLY A 38 -0.88 0.67 37.77
CA GLY A 38 -2.04 1.56 37.82
C GLY A 38 -2.02 2.65 36.75
N GLN A 39 -2.36 3.88 37.15
CA GLN A 39 -2.48 5.05 36.26
C GLN A 39 -1.25 5.34 35.37
N PRO A 40 0.01 5.20 35.84
CA PRO A 40 1.19 5.37 34.97
C PRO A 40 1.23 4.42 33.77
N LEU A 41 0.68 3.21 33.92
CA LEU A 41 0.64 2.24 32.82
C LEU A 41 -0.37 2.67 31.76
N LEU A 42 -1.47 3.33 32.14
CA LEU A 42 -2.41 3.92 31.19
C LEU A 42 -1.81 5.09 30.42
N LEU A 43 -0.99 5.92 31.06
CA LEU A 43 -0.22 6.97 30.37
C LEU A 43 0.76 6.37 29.35
N LEU A 44 1.36 5.21 29.68
CA LEU A 44 2.22 4.49 28.74
C LEU A 44 1.43 3.97 27.53
N VAL A 45 0.22 3.43 27.73
CA VAL A 45 -0.69 3.03 26.64
C VAL A 45 -0.95 4.21 25.69
N GLN A 46 -1.34 5.37 26.23
CA GLN A 46 -1.59 6.58 25.44
C GLN A 46 -0.35 7.04 24.67
N THR A 47 0.82 6.90 25.28
CA THR A 47 2.09 7.22 24.65
C THR A 47 2.34 6.28 23.46
N PHE A 48 2.18 4.97 23.63
CA PHE A 48 2.30 4.00 22.53
C PHE A 48 1.30 4.27 21.41
N GLN A 49 0.03 4.55 21.74
CA GLN A 49 -1.00 4.90 20.75
C GLN A 49 -0.57 6.10 19.90
N LYS A 50 -0.05 7.17 20.52
CA LYS A 50 0.45 8.35 19.81
C LYS A 50 1.58 7.99 18.85
N TYR A 51 2.58 7.23 19.30
CA TYR A 51 3.73 6.89 18.46
C TYR A 51 3.39 5.87 17.36
N LEU A 52 2.41 4.97 17.57
CA LEU A 52 1.89 4.09 16.53
C LEU A 52 1.21 4.87 15.41
N ARG A 53 0.37 5.85 15.75
CA ARG A 53 -0.26 6.75 14.77
C ARG A 53 0.77 7.54 13.99
N GLU A 54 1.78 8.05 14.68
CA GLU A 54 2.85 8.82 14.04
C GLU A 54 3.67 7.95 13.10
N TYR A 55 4.00 6.72 13.51
CA TYR A 55 4.71 5.76 12.66
C TYR A 55 3.91 5.42 11.40
N ALA A 56 2.61 5.11 11.55
CA ALA A 56 1.73 4.83 10.43
C ALA A 56 1.69 5.99 9.42
N ASN A 57 1.42 7.22 9.88
CA ASN A 57 1.25 8.37 9.01
C ASN A 57 2.56 8.92 8.43
N ARG A 58 3.61 9.03 9.25
CA ARG A 58 4.86 9.69 8.83
C ARG A 58 5.85 8.76 8.18
N VAL A 59 5.80 7.47 8.48
CA VAL A 59 6.73 6.49 7.92
C VAL A 59 6.03 5.69 6.84
N LEU A 60 4.97 4.96 7.15
CA LEU A 60 4.37 4.05 6.17
C LEU A 60 3.61 4.79 5.07
N THR A 61 2.67 5.67 5.41
CA THR A 61 1.91 6.44 4.40
C THR A 61 2.81 7.34 3.56
N ALA A 62 3.85 7.94 4.15
CA ALA A 62 4.81 8.76 3.41
C ALA A 62 5.68 7.96 2.42
N ASN A 63 5.79 6.65 2.61
CA ASN A 63 6.53 5.75 1.72
C ASN A 63 5.66 5.12 0.62
N LEU A 64 4.34 5.26 0.68
CA LEU A 64 3.45 4.85 -0.40
C LEU A 64 3.52 5.86 -1.56
N PRO A 65 3.55 5.38 -2.82
CA PRO A 65 3.45 6.28 -3.96
C PRO A 65 2.09 6.98 -3.90
N LYS A 66 2.11 8.31 -4.01
CA LYS A 66 0.88 9.11 -4.04
C LYS A 66 0.21 8.83 -5.37
N THR A 67 -0.82 7.98 -5.37
CA THR A 67 -1.70 7.87 -6.51
C THR A 67 -2.41 9.21 -6.64
N ASN A 68 -2.11 9.96 -7.70
CA ASN A 68 -2.82 11.18 -8.04
C ASN A 68 -4.24 10.86 -8.52
N THR A 69 -5.00 10.02 -7.80
CA THR A 69 -6.38 9.63 -8.15
C THR A 69 -7.37 10.77 -7.95
N THR A 70 -6.96 11.91 -7.41
CA THR A 70 -7.80 13.12 -7.27
C THR A 70 -7.43 14.28 -8.21
N ALA A 71 -6.45 14.12 -9.11
CA ALA A 71 -6.08 15.17 -10.07
C ALA A 71 -6.36 14.82 -11.55
N SER A 72 -6.72 13.57 -11.88
CA SER A 72 -7.08 13.19 -13.26
C SER A 72 -8.57 13.38 -13.61
N SER A 73 -9.42 13.77 -12.65
CA SER A 73 -10.84 14.12 -12.92
C SER A 73 -11.06 15.59 -13.33
N LEU A 74 -9.99 16.35 -13.58
CA LEU A 74 -10.07 17.76 -13.99
C LEU A 74 -9.38 18.05 -15.34
N VAL A 75 -8.79 17.04 -15.98
CA VAL A 75 -8.17 17.15 -17.32
C VAL A 75 -9.09 16.54 -18.41
N GLY A 76 -10.28 16.06 -18.04
CA GLY A 76 -11.28 15.51 -18.98
C GLY A 76 -12.20 16.55 -19.64
N THR A 77 -12.22 17.81 -19.19
CA THR A 77 -13.17 18.83 -19.69
C THR A 77 -12.52 20.08 -20.28
N ALA A 78 -11.20 20.23 -20.21
CA ALA A 78 -10.51 21.39 -20.79
C ALA A 78 -9.98 21.19 -22.23
N THR A 79 -9.89 19.95 -22.72
CA THR A 79 -9.26 19.67 -24.03
C THR A 79 -10.25 19.62 -25.19
N ILE A 80 -11.57 19.57 -24.96
CA ILE A 80 -12.57 19.48 -26.04
C ILE A 80 -12.77 20.82 -26.78
N PHE A 81 -12.31 21.96 -26.24
CA PHE A 81 -12.57 23.29 -26.83
C PHE A 81 -11.39 23.94 -27.59
N ILE A 82 -10.24 23.28 -27.73
CA ILE A 82 -9.11 23.81 -28.53
C ILE A 82 -9.06 23.16 -29.94
N GLN A 83 -10.22 22.89 -30.54
CA GLN A 83 -10.30 22.24 -31.85
C GLN A 83 -10.48 23.21 -33.03
N ASN A 84 -10.49 24.53 -32.81
CA ASN A 84 -10.85 25.52 -33.85
C ASN A 84 -9.88 26.71 -34.01
N LEU A 85 -8.57 26.55 -33.77
CA LEU A 85 -7.58 27.58 -34.14
C LEU A 85 -6.49 27.01 -35.06
N PRO A 86 -6.35 27.51 -36.31
CA PRO A 86 -5.31 27.05 -37.20
C PRO A 86 -3.98 27.69 -36.77
N ASN A 87 -2.92 26.88 -36.69
CA ASN A 87 -1.52 27.26 -36.47
C ASN A 87 -0.95 27.16 -35.04
N ILE A 88 -0.98 25.95 -34.47
CA ILE A 88 0.01 25.53 -33.46
C ILE A 88 0.82 24.36 -34.05
N PRO A 89 2.14 24.51 -34.26
CA PRO A 89 2.97 23.44 -34.78
C PRO A 89 2.93 22.21 -33.86
N SER A 90 2.72 21.07 -34.49
CA SER A 90 2.72 19.73 -33.93
C SER A 90 4.03 19.40 -33.19
N MET A 91 4.00 19.50 -31.86
CA MET A 91 5.01 18.93 -30.96
C MET A 91 4.29 18.18 -29.83
N LEU A 92 3.48 17.19 -30.20
CA LEU A 92 3.06 16.12 -29.29
C LEU A 92 3.74 14.83 -29.74
N LYS A 93 5.07 14.83 -29.60
CA LYS A 93 5.86 13.63 -29.46
C LYS A 93 6.09 13.45 -27.96
N GLU A 94 5.16 12.75 -27.35
CA GLU A 94 5.20 12.08 -26.04
C GLU A 94 3.73 11.69 -25.87
N GLY A 95 3.31 10.50 -26.32
CA GLY A 95 3.67 9.32 -25.57
C GLY A 95 3.23 9.57 -24.14
N GLU A 96 1.91 9.65 -23.91
CA GLU A 96 1.30 9.63 -22.60
C GLU A 96 1.72 8.30 -21.97
N THR A 97 2.92 8.28 -21.40
CA THR A 97 3.40 7.19 -20.58
C THR A 97 2.48 7.21 -19.39
N ILE A 98 1.43 6.39 -19.45
CA ILE A 98 0.77 5.82 -18.27
C ILE A 98 1.94 5.48 -17.35
N ALA A 99 2.10 6.25 -16.28
CA ALA A 99 3.26 6.16 -15.42
C ALA A 99 3.23 4.77 -14.78
N LYS A 100 3.87 3.80 -15.43
CA LYS A 100 4.20 2.51 -14.82
C LYS A 100 4.89 2.83 -13.52
N LEU A 101 4.41 2.26 -12.41
CA LEU A 101 5.18 2.32 -11.18
C LEU A 101 6.54 1.71 -11.49
N ASN A 102 7.59 2.40 -11.07
CA ASN A 102 8.93 1.89 -11.25
C ASN A 102 9.08 0.61 -10.41
N GLU A 103 9.92 -0.34 -10.84
CA GLU A 103 10.11 -1.62 -10.14
C GLU A 103 10.50 -1.41 -8.65
N ALA A 104 11.25 -0.32 -8.38
CA ALA A 104 11.60 0.12 -7.03
C ALA A 104 10.39 0.60 -6.19
N GLU A 105 9.38 1.21 -6.81
CA GLU A 105 8.16 1.69 -6.13
C GLU A 105 7.23 0.53 -5.79
N ILE A 106 7.15 -0.48 -6.67
CA ILE A 106 6.44 -1.74 -6.41
C ILE A 106 7.07 -2.46 -5.21
N CYS A 107 8.39 -2.64 -5.23
CA CYS A 107 9.12 -3.28 -4.12
C CYS A 107 8.92 -2.52 -2.79
N ARG A 108 8.93 -1.18 -2.84
CA ARG A 108 8.64 -0.34 -1.67
C ARG A 108 7.22 -0.54 -1.15
N SER A 109 6.22 -0.54 -2.04
CA SER A 109 4.81 -0.77 -1.67
C SER A 109 4.62 -2.15 -1.02
N CYS A 110 5.21 -3.20 -1.59
CA CYS A 110 5.20 -4.54 -0.99
C CYS A 110 5.87 -4.57 0.40
N SER A 111 6.99 -3.87 0.57
CA SER A 111 7.68 -3.78 1.86
C SER A 111 6.83 -3.05 2.91
N VAL A 112 6.16 -1.96 2.52
CA VAL A 112 5.21 -1.23 3.37
C VAL A 112 4.02 -2.11 3.74
N LEU A 113 3.47 -2.87 2.79
CA LEU A 113 2.38 -3.82 3.01
C LEU A 113 2.76 -4.88 4.05
N CYS A 114 3.88 -5.58 3.86
CA CYS A 114 4.35 -6.59 4.81
C CYS A 114 4.62 -5.99 6.20
N THR A 115 5.15 -4.77 6.24
CA THR A 115 5.40 -4.06 7.51
C THR A 115 4.10 -3.69 8.21
N ALA A 116 3.10 -3.19 7.47
CA ALA A 116 1.81 -2.81 8.04
C ALA A 116 1.07 -4.04 8.58
N GLU A 117 1.12 -5.18 7.87
CA GLU A 117 0.58 -6.45 8.33
C GLU A 117 1.27 -6.93 9.62
N TYR A 118 2.61 -6.91 9.64
CA TYR A 118 3.38 -7.22 10.84
C TYR A 118 3.02 -6.31 12.03
N CYS A 119 2.82 -5.00 11.79
CA CYS A 119 2.40 -4.05 12.82
C CYS A 119 1.03 -4.39 13.40
N VAL A 120 0.05 -4.78 12.58
CA VAL A 120 -1.30 -5.13 13.06
C VAL A 120 -1.23 -6.30 14.05
N GLU A 121 -0.53 -7.37 13.68
CA GLU A 121 -0.34 -8.55 14.53
C GLU A 121 0.45 -8.21 15.81
N THR A 122 1.52 -7.42 15.68
CA THR A 122 2.38 -7.08 16.82
C THR A 122 1.68 -6.13 17.80
N ILE A 123 0.83 -5.22 17.32
CA ILE A 123 0.00 -4.35 18.17
C ILE A 123 -1.01 -5.19 18.95
N GLN A 124 -1.63 -6.19 18.33
CA GLN A 124 -2.54 -7.10 19.03
C GLN A 124 -1.81 -7.84 20.16
N GLN A 125 -0.66 -8.45 19.87
CA GLN A 125 0.16 -9.12 20.88
C GLN A 125 0.61 -8.16 22.01
N LEU A 126 0.93 -6.91 21.67
CA LEU A 126 1.30 -5.89 22.66
C LEU A 126 0.10 -5.56 23.56
N GLU A 127 -1.09 -5.38 23.01
CA GLU A 127 -2.32 -5.10 23.75
C GLU A 127 -2.61 -6.22 24.76
N ASP A 128 -2.58 -7.47 24.32
CA ASP A 128 -2.84 -8.63 25.17
C ASP A 128 -1.84 -8.69 26.33
N LYS A 129 -0.55 -8.48 26.04
CA LYS A 129 0.52 -8.45 27.05
C LYS A 129 0.40 -7.27 28.02
N MET A 130 -0.19 -6.16 27.60
CA MET A 130 -0.48 -5.03 28.50
C MET A 130 -1.66 -5.34 29.40
N LYS A 131 -2.72 -5.96 28.87
CA LYS A 131 -3.91 -6.38 29.62
C LYS A 131 -3.59 -7.42 30.70
N GLU A 132 -2.64 -8.31 30.45
CA GLU A 132 -2.14 -9.27 31.46
C GLU A 132 -1.43 -8.60 32.66
N LYS A 133 -0.81 -7.43 32.44
CA LYS A 133 0.06 -6.77 33.43
C LYS A 133 -0.65 -5.68 34.25
N ILE A 134 -1.78 -5.18 33.77
CA ILE A 134 -2.53 -4.11 34.44
C ILE A 134 -3.53 -4.66 35.46
N THR A 135 -3.85 -3.88 36.49
CA THR A 135 -4.91 -4.21 37.44
C THR A 135 -6.27 -4.36 36.73
N LYS A 136 -7.05 -5.40 37.08
CA LYS A 136 -8.33 -5.78 36.42
C LYS A 136 -9.34 -4.64 36.25
N SER A 137 -9.34 -3.64 37.13
CA SER A 137 -10.25 -2.49 37.07
C SER A 137 -9.97 -1.49 35.94
N LEU A 138 -8.79 -1.56 35.31
CA LEU A 138 -8.35 -0.62 34.27
C LEU A 138 -8.16 -1.28 32.90
N VAL A 139 -8.35 -2.59 32.80
CA VAL A 139 -8.16 -3.37 31.56
C VAL A 139 -9.07 -2.87 30.44
N ASP A 140 -10.32 -2.54 30.75
CA ASP A 140 -11.32 -2.09 29.76
C ASP A 140 -10.97 -0.74 29.12
N LYS A 141 -10.05 0.03 29.72
CA LYS A 141 -9.59 1.31 29.17
C LYS A 141 -8.48 1.14 28.13
N ILE A 142 -7.92 -0.07 27.97
CA ILE A 142 -6.86 -0.36 27.01
C ILE A 142 -7.49 -0.94 25.74
N SER A 143 -7.37 -0.20 24.65
CA SER A 143 -7.69 -0.67 23.31
C SER A 143 -6.76 0.00 22.30
N PHE A 144 -6.17 -0.79 21.40
CA PHE A 144 -5.40 -0.29 20.26
C PHE A 144 -6.14 -0.50 18.93
N GLU A 145 -7.45 -0.78 18.98
CA GLU A 145 -8.26 -1.05 17.79
C GLU A 145 -8.22 0.13 16.80
N SER A 146 -8.28 1.36 17.29
CA SER A 146 -8.18 2.55 16.43
C SER A 146 -6.83 2.64 15.71
N GLU A 147 -5.74 2.30 16.38
CA GLU A 147 -4.39 2.31 15.83
C GLU A 147 -4.22 1.18 14.81
N ARG A 148 -4.68 -0.04 15.13
CA ARG A 148 -4.69 -1.17 14.18
C ARG A 148 -5.47 -0.83 12.92
N ASN A 149 -6.61 -0.17 13.06
CA ASN A 149 -7.43 0.20 11.91
C ASN A 149 -6.70 1.15 10.96
N ILE A 150 -5.81 2.03 11.44
CA ILE A 150 -4.97 2.86 10.57
C ILE A 150 -4.00 2.00 9.75
N PHE A 151 -3.35 1.01 10.37
CA PHE A 151 -2.48 0.09 9.62
C PHE A 151 -3.27 -0.76 8.61
N LYS A 152 -4.50 -1.20 8.94
CA LYS A 152 -5.37 -1.92 7.99
C LYS A 152 -5.75 -1.04 6.78
N VAL A 153 -5.98 0.26 6.99
CA VAL A 153 -6.20 1.21 5.88
C VAL A 153 -4.96 1.28 4.98
N ILE A 154 -3.75 1.38 5.56
CA ILE A 154 -2.49 1.39 4.81
C ILE A 154 -2.29 0.09 4.02
N ILE A 155 -2.64 -1.07 4.59
CA ILE A 155 -2.61 -2.35 3.88
C ILE A 155 -3.53 -2.30 2.66
N ALA A 156 -4.78 -1.85 2.83
CA ALA A 156 -5.75 -1.74 1.74
C ALA A 156 -5.28 -0.78 0.63
N GLU A 157 -4.71 0.38 0.99
CA GLU A 157 -4.13 1.34 0.05
C GLU A 157 -2.94 0.73 -0.72
N SER A 158 -2.04 0.02 -0.02
CA SER A 158 -0.89 -0.66 -0.64
C SER A 158 -1.36 -1.72 -1.66
N ILE A 159 -2.37 -2.51 -1.30
CA ILE A 159 -2.98 -3.51 -2.19
C ILE A 159 -3.59 -2.83 -3.42
N GLN A 160 -4.36 -1.75 -3.26
CA GLN A 160 -4.97 -1.04 -4.39
C GLN A 160 -3.92 -0.52 -5.38
N ILE A 161 -2.81 0.04 -4.89
CA ILE A 161 -1.70 0.50 -5.72
C ILE A 161 -1.11 -0.64 -6.54
N LEU A 162 -0.86 -1.79 -5.90
CA LEU A 162 -0.29 -2.97 -6.56
C LEU A 162 -1.25 -3.58 -7.59
N ILE A 163 -2.56 -3.61 -7.29
CA ILE A 163 -3.59 -4.07 -8.25
C ILE A 163 -3.62 -3.13 -9.46
N GLN A 164 -3.65 -1.82 -9.23
CA GLN A 164 -3.70 -0.84 -10.32
C GLN A 164 -2.47 -0.95 -11.24
N ASP A 165 -1.28 -1.18 -10.68
CA ASP A 165 -0.07 -1.43 -11.46
C ASP A 165 -0.20 -2.68 -12.33
N LEU A 166 -0.71 -3.76 -11.75
CA LEU A 166 -0.92 -5.03 -12.45
C LEU A 166 -1.93 -4.88 -13.59
N GLU A 167 -3.06 -4.20 -13.34
CA GLU A 167 -4.06 -3.87 -14.36
C GLU A 167 -3.42 -3.08 -15.51
N ASN A 168 -2.65 -2.04 -15.20
CA ASN A 168 -1.94 -1.21 -16.18
C ASN A 168 -0.89 -2.01 -16.97
N ALA A 169 -0.24 -2.98 -16.35
CA ALA A 169 0.72 -3.86 -17.02
C ALA A 169 0.03 -4.82 -18.00
N CYS A 170 -1.20 -5.24 -17.70
CA CYS A 170 -1.98 -6.17 -18.53
C CYS A 170 -2.75 -5.48 -19.68
N GLU A 171 -3.17 -4.23 -19.50
CA GLU A 171 -4.04 -3.50 -20.44
C GLU A 171 -3.50 -3.43 -21.90
N PRO A 172 -2.20 -3.18 -22.16
CA PRO A 172 -1.69 -3.09 -23.53
C PRO A 172 -1.76 -4.42 -24.29
N ALA A 173 -1.49 -5.54 -23.61
CA ALA A 173 -1.58 -6.87 -24.20
C ALA A 173 -3.05 -7.23 -24.47
N LEU A 174 -3.95 -6.92 -23.53
CA LEU A 174 -5.38 -7.15 -23.70
C LEU A 174 -5.97 -6.32 -24.85
N THR A 175 -5.58 -5.05 -24.96
CA THR A 175 -5.95 -4.17 -26.09
C THR A 175 -5.39 -4.68 -27.43
N ALA A 176 -4.17 -5.21 -27.46
CA ALA A 176 -3.62 -5.81 -28.67
C ALA A 176 -4.40 -7.05 -29.10
N MET A 177 -4.82 -7.89 -28.13
CA MET A 177 -5.62 -9.09 -28.37
C MET A 177 -7.03 -8.76 -28.89
N THR A 178 -7.69 -7.72 -28.38
CA THR A 178 -9.03 -7.30 -28.85
C THR A 178 -9.02 -6.68 -30.25
N LYS A 179 -7.88 -6.16 -30.71
CA LYS A 179 -7.69 -5.61 -32.07
C LYS A 179 -7.38 -6.67 -33.13
N VAL A 180 -7.09 -7.92 -32.73
CA VAL A 180 -6.99 -9.03 -33.68
C VAL A 180 -8.37 -9.24 -34.29
N SER A 181 -8.54 -8.78 -35.53
CA SER A 181 -9.82 -8.90 -36.23
C SER A 181 -10.04 -10.36 -36.58
N PHE A 182 -10.85 -11.05 -35.77
CA PHE A 182 -11.31 -12.42 -36.05
C PHE A 182 -11.90 -12.58 -37.46
N SER A 183 -12.35 -11.48 -38.07
CA SER A 183 -12.81 -11.38 -39.46
C SER A 183 -11.75 -11.83 -40.49
N TYR A 184 -10.49 -11.41 -40.36
CA TYR A 184 -9.42 -11.79 -41.29
C TYR A 184 -9.03 -13.27 -41.18
N MET A 185 -9.24 -13.87 -40.00
CA MET A 185 -9.02 -15.30 -39.79
C MET A 185 -10.11 -16.11 -40.50
N LYS A 186 -11.38 -15.69 -40.41
CA LYS A 186 -12.49 -16.37 -41.07
C LYS A 186 -12.40 -16.31 -42.60
N GLU A 187 -11.96 -15.18 -43.15
CA GLU A 187 -11.81 -14.98 -44.60
C GLU A 187 -10.66 -15.82 -45.18
N ASN A 188 -9.52 -15.92 -44.49
CA ASN A 188 -8.41 -16.81 -44.90
C ASN A 188 -8.75 -18.30 -44.79
N PHE A 189 -9.61 -18.70 -43.84
CA PHE A 189 -10.10 -20.07 -43.74
C PHE A 189 -11.12 -20.41 -44.83
N MET A 190 -12.01 -19.47 -45.20
CA MET A 190 -12.99 -19.69 -46.28
C MET A 190 -12.35 -19.60 -47.68
N SER A 191 -11.29 -18.81 -47.87
CA SER A 191 -10.58 -18.71 -49.15
C SER A 191 -9.60 -19.87 -49.42
N ASN A 192 -9.27 -20.70 -48.43
CA ASN A 192 -8.47 -21.93 -48.62
C ASN A 192 -9.34 -23.19 -48.83
N TYR A 193 -10.66 -23.04 -48.90
CA TYR A 193 -11.63 -24.13 -49.10
C TYR A 193 -12.46 -24.01 -50.39
N VAL A 194 -12.06 -23.10 -51.29
CA VAL A 194 -12.56 -22.95 -52.68
C VAL A 194 -11.38 -23.04 -53.62
#